data_AF-A0A7V1V273-F1
#
_entry.id   AF-A0A7V1V273-F1
#
_cell.length_a   1.000
_cell.length_b   1.000
_cell.length_c   1.000
_cell.angle_alpha   90.00
_cell.angle_beta   90.00
_cell.angle_gamma   90.00
#
_symmetry.space_group_name_H-M   'P 1'
#
loop_
_entity.id
_entity.type
_entity.pdbx_description
1 polymer ?
#
loop_
_entity_poly.entity_id
_entity_poly.type
_entity_poly.pdbx_seq_one_letter_code
_entity_poly.pdbx_strand_id
1 'polypeptide(L)'
;MLKAWRDHKGFTLIELMIVVAIIGILAAIAIPNFLRYQAQARQSEARTNLGGVFVAETSFFGENGRYSDFQEIGFALAGTTNRYTYRAQRTAQAGTNVTSGAIQVIAAGIGSAANEGTPAAASTATGFTATAAANLDQDPTADQWHVNDIKQNLNAPDSNDVTG
;
A
#
# COMPACT_ATOMS: atom_id res chain seq x y z
N MET A 1 40.93 -56.54 11.98
CA MET A 1 41.12 -55.18 11.40
C MET A 1 39.87 -54.86 10.58
N LEU A 2 39.06 -53.87 11.01
CA LEU A 2 37.83 -53.49 10.30
C LEU A 2 38.17 -52.67 9.05
N LYS A 3 37.74 -53.13 7.88
CA LYS A 3 37.79 -52.35 6.64
C LYS A 3 36.41 -51.74 6.40
N ALA A 4 36.22 -50.49 6.82
CA ALA A 4 35.04 -49.72 6.51
C ALA A 4 35.04 -49.36 5.02
N TRP A 5 34.02 -49.80 4.29
CA TRP A 5 33.80 -49.40 2.90
C TRP A 5 33.13 -48.03 2.93
N ARG A 6 33.89 -46.98 2.60
CA ARG A 6 33.33 -45.65 2.32
C ARG A 6 32.67 -45.71 0.95
N ASP A 7 31.37 -45.92 0.94
CA ASP A 7 30.53 -45.84 -0.26
C ASP A 7 30.31 -44.36 -0.61
N HIS A 8 31.29 -43.74 -1.26
CA HIS A 8 31.18 -42.37 -1.76
C HIS A 8 30.44 -42.39 -3.10
N LYS A 9 29.12 -42.59 -3.04
CA LYS A 9 28.23 -42.37 -4.18
C LYS A 9 28.18 -40.87 -4.46
N GLY A 10 28.84 -40.44 -5.53
CA GLY A 10 28.71 -39.08 -6.06
C GLY A 10 27.37 -38.91 -6.79
N PHE A 11 26.82 -37.70 -6.77
CA PHE A 11 25.67 -37.34 -7.62
C PHE A 11 26.04 -37.47 -9.10
N THR A 12 25.16 -38.06 -9.89
CA THR A 12 25.33 -38.09 -11.34
C THR A 12 24.94 -36.75 -11.94
N LEU A 13 25.59 -36.38 -13.04
CA LEU A 13 25.28 -35.16 -13.78
C LEU A 13 23.82 -35.16 -14.27
N ILE A 14 23.31 -36.34 -14.66
CA ILE A 14 21.93 -36.49 -15.12
C ILE A 14 20.90 -36.31 -13.99
N GLU A 15 21.18 -36.78 -12.78
CA GLU A 15 20.31 -36.53 -11.61
C GLU A 15 20.21 -35.02 -11.34
N LEU A 16 21.34 -34.30 -11.39
CA LEU A 16 21.34 -32.85 -11.21
C LEU A 16 20.55 -32.15 -12.33
N MET A 17 20.69 -32.57 -13.59
CA MET A 17 19.97 -31.98 -14.72
C MET A 17 18.46 -32.10 -14.57
N ILE A 18 17.96 -33.27 -14.15
CA ILE A 18 16.52 -33.49 -13.97
C ILE A 18 16.01 -32.62 -12.81
N VAL A 19 16.76 -32.52 -11.72
CA VAL A 19 16.38 -31.68 -10.56
C VAL A 19 16.27 -30.21 -10.97
N VAL A 20 17.25 -29.67 -11.70
CA VAL A 20 17.20 -28.29 -12.17
C VAL A 20 16.06 -28.06 -13.18
N ALA A 21 15.79 -29.05 -14.05
CA ALA A 21 14.65 -28.98 -14.96
C ALA A 21 13.31 -28.90 -14.23
N ILE A 22 13.12 -29.72 -13.19
CA ILE A 22 11.90 -29.70 -12.37
C ILE A 22 11.77 -28.38 -11.61
N ILE A 23 12.85 -27.91 -10.96
CA ILE A 23 12.86 -26.61 -10.26
C ILE A 23 12.56 -25.46 -11.25
N GLY A 24 13.08 -25.52 -12.48
CA GLY A 24 12.81 -24.55 -13.53
C GLY A 24 11.32 -24.47 -13.89
N ILE A 25 10.64 -25.61 -14.06
CA ILE A 25 9.20 -25.67 -14.34
C ILE A 25 8.39 -25.10 -13.17
N LEU A 26 8.74 -25.48 -11.93
CA LEU A 26 8.06 -24.97 -10.73
C LEU A 26 8.26 -23.47 -10.56
N ALA A 27 9.48 -22.96 -10.77
CA ALA A 27 9.79 -21.54 -10.65
C ALA A 27 9.05 -20.68 -11.68
N ALA A 28 8.90 -21.17 -12.92
CA ALA A 28 8.18 -20.46 -13.98
C ALA A 28 6.70 -20.18 -13.62
N ILE A 29 6.06 -21.08 -12.85
CA ILE A 29 4.67 -20.91 -12.39
C ILE A 29 4.63 -20.17 -11.04
N ALA A 30 5.57 -20.46 -10.14
CA ALA A 30 5.55 -19.94 -8.78
C ALA A 30 5.93 -18.46 -8.69
N ILE A 31 6.94 -18.02 -9.45
CA ILE A 31 7.44 -16.63 -9.41
C ILE A 31 6.34 -15.61 -9.77
N PRO A 32 5.65 -15.69 -10.92
CA PRO A 32 4.63 -14.70 -11.27
C PRO A 32 3.47 -14.68 -10.27
N ASN A 33 3.05 -15.86 -9.80
CA ASN A 33 2.00 -15.96 -8.78
C ASN A 33 2.43 -15.32 -7.44
N PHE A 34 3.66 -15.57 -7.01
CA PHE A 34 4.21 -14.99 -5.79
C PHE A 34 4.28 -13.46 -5.85
N LEU A 35 4.72 -12.90 -6.99
CA LEU A 35 4.74 -11.46 -7.21
C LEU A 35 3.34 -10.85 -7.12
N ARG A 36 2.34 -11.48 -7.74
CA ARG A 36 0.94 -11.04 -7.65
C ARG A 36 0.39 -11.08 -6.21
N TYR A 37 0.68 -12.15 -5.46
CA TYR A 37 0.27 -12.23 -4.06
C TYR A 37 0.91 -11.14 -3.20
N GLN A 38 2.17 -10.83 -3.46
CA GLN A 38 2.87 -9.76 -2.76
C GLN A 38 2.26 -8.39 -3.09
N ALA A 39 1.91 -8.12 -4.36
CA ALA A 39 1.22 -6.89 -4.76
C ALA A 39 -0.14 -6.75 -4.07
N GLN A 40 -0.97 -7.80 -4.07
CA GLN A 40 -2.27 -7.81 -3.40
C GLN A 40 -2.16 -7.55 -1.88
N ALA A 41 -1.14 -8.12 -1.23
CA ALA A 41 -0.88 -7.88 0.19
C ALA A 41 -0.53 -6.40 0.45
N ARG A 42 0.29 -5.78 -0.41
CA ARG A 42 0.64 -4.36 -0.33
C ARG A 42 -0.57 -3.47 -0.54
N GLN A 43 -1.41 -3.73 -1.55
CA GLN A 43 -2.65 -2.96 -1.74
C GLN A 43 -3.60 -3.07 -0.54
N SER A 44 -3.66 -4.25 0.10
CA SER A 44 -4.50 -4.46 1.27
C SER A 44 -4.06 -3.60 2.47
N GLU A 45 -2.76 -3.30 2.58
CA GLU A 45 -2.20 -2.36 3.56
C GLU A 45 -2.80 -0.96 3.37
N ALA A 46 -2.76 -0.43 2.14
CA ALA A 46 -3.31 0.88 1.80
C ALA A 46 -4.81 0.98 2.08
N ARG A 47 -5.59 -0.02 1.64
CA ARG A 47 -7.04 -0.08 1.88
C ARG A 47 -7.39 -0.10 3.37
N THR A 48 -6.65 -0.86 4.16
CA THR A 48 -6.86 -0.96 5.61
C THR A 48 -6.60 0.38 6.29
N ASN A 49 -5.48 1.03 5.95
CA ASN A 49 -5.11 2.32 6.52
C ASN A 49 -6.09 3.43 6.12
N LEU A 50 -6.48 3.53 4.84
CA LEU A 50 -7.51 4.47 4.37
C LEU A 50 -8.88 4.19 5.02
N GLY A 51 -9.22 2.93 5.27
CA GLY A 51 -10.40 2.58 6.06
C GLY A 51 -10.34 3.12 7.48
N GLY A 52 -9.17 3.09 8.12
CA GLY A 52 -8.93 3.72 9.41
C GLY A 52 -9.11 5.24 9.38
N VAL A 53 -8.58 5.90 8.33
CA VAL A 53 -8.78 7.34 8.10
C VAL A 53 -10.27 7.67 7.97
N PHE A 54 -11.01 6.89 7.18
CA PHE A 54 -12.45 7.11 7.00
C PHE A 54 -13.23 7.06 8.32
N VAL A 55 -12.92 6.09 9.18
CA VAL A 55 -13.56 5.97 10.49
C VAL A 55 -13.21 7.15 11.38
N ALA A 56 -11.93 7.57 11.41
CA ALA A 56 -11.47 8.72 12.18
C ALA A 56 -12.13 10.03 11.71
N GLU A 57 -12.17 10.27 10.40
CA GLU A 57 -12.82 11.44 9.79
C GLU A 57 -14.32 11.47 10.08
N THR A 58 -15.00 10.33 9.98
CA THR A 58 -16.45 10.25 10.26
C THR A 58 -16.75 10.53 11.74
N SER A 59 -15.92 10.00 12.65
CA SER A 59 -16.06 10.28 14.09
C SER A 59 -15.82 11.77 14.38
N PHE A 60 -14.74 12.33 13.83
CA PHE A 60 -14.39 13.73 13.99
C PHE A 60 -15.46 14.66 13.41
N PHE A 61 -16.04 14.32 12.26
CA PHE A 61 -17.15 15.07 11.67
C PHE A 61 -18.39 15.07 12.59
N GLY A 62 -18.70 13.95 13.24
CA GLY A 62 -19.81 13.86 14.19
C GLY A 62 -19.66 14.78 15.42
N GLU A 63 -18.42 15.06 15.82
CA GLU A 63 -18.11 15.89 16.99
C GLU A 63 -17.90 17.37 16.62
N ASN A 64 -17.25 17.64 15.48
CA ASN A 64 -16.76 18.97 15.10
C ASN A 64 -17.50 19.58 13.91
N GLY A 65 -18.35 18.83 13.22
CA GLY A 65 -19.12 19.29 12.06
C GLY A 65 -18.27 19.66 10.85
N ARG A 66 -17.02 19.19 10.77
CA ARG A 66 -16.09 19.37 9.65
C ARG A 66 -15.10 18.21 9.58
N TYR A 67 -14.48 18.01 8.43
CA TYR A 67 -13.37 17.09 8.24
C TYR A 67 -12.02 17.78 8.44
N SER A 68 -10.94 17.02 8.65
CA SER A 68 -9.62 17.60 8.90
C SER A 68 -8.45 16.78 8.35
N ASP A 69 -7.25 16.98 8.91
CA ASP A 69 -6.06 16.20 8.60
C ASP A 69 -5.76 15.15 9.67
N PHE A 70 -4.75 14.32 9.39
CA PHE A 70 -4.39 13.19 10.24
C PHE A 70 -4.06 13.58 11.68
N GLN A 71 -3.43 14.74 11.88
CA GLN A 71 -3.05 15.20 13.22
C GLN A 71 -4.29 15.58 14.03
N GLU A 72 -5.24 16.30 13.43
CA GLU A 72 -6.42 16.76 14.15
C GLU A 72 -7.43 15.63 14.40
N ILE A 73 -7.59 14.70 13.45
CA ILE A 73 -8.45 13.52 13.63
C ILE A 73 -7.81 12.42 14.51
N GLY A 74 -6.56 12.61 14.95
CA GLY A 74 -5.84 11.63 15.77
C GLY A 74 -5.46 10.34 15.04
N PHE A 75 -5.37 10.37 13.71
CA PHE A 75 -4.96 9.21 12.91
C PHE A 75 -3.45 9.04 12.90
N ALA A 76 -3.00 7.81 13.14
CA ALA A 76 -1.61 7.40 12.98
C ALA A 76 -1.56 6.02 12.31
N LEU A 77 -0.54 5.81 11.48
CA LEU A 77 -0.31 4.50 10.87
C LEU A 77 0.12 3.48 11.92
N ALA A 78 -0.39 2.26 11.80
CA ALA A 78 0.07 1.14 12.61
C ALA A 78 1.33 0.52 12.01
N GLY A 79 2.44 0.54 12.76
CA GLY A 79 3.71 -0.09 12.39
C GLY A 79 4.79 0.88 11.90
N THR A 80 6.04 0.41 11.86
CA THR A 80 7.22 1.22 11.48
C THR A 80 7.45 1.27 9.97
N THR A 81 6.90 0.30 9.23
CA THR A 81 7.13 0.16 7.79
C THR A 81 5.86 0.47 7.03
N ASN A 82 5.86 1.60 6.33
CA ASN A 82 4.78 2.03 5.46
C ASN A 82 5.27 2.16 4.02
N ARG A 83 4.52 1.65 3.06
CA ARG A 83 4.85 1.72 1.61
C ARG A 83 4.16 2.83 0.84
N TYR A 84 3.07 3.38 1.38
CA TYR A 84 2.24 4.34 0.68
C TYR A 84 2.37 5.72 1.32
N THR A 85 2.42 6.76 0.51
CA THR A 85 2.32 8.13 1.02
C THR A 85 0.86 8.49 1.17
N TYR A 86 0.42 8.77 2.41
CA TYR A 86 -0.94 9.17 2.71
C TYR A 86 -1.06 10.69 2.74
N ARG A 87 -2.19 11.20 2.27
CA ARG A 87 -2.47 12.64 2.24
C ARG A 87 -3.90 12.90 2.72
N ALA A 88 -4.06 13.88 3.58
CA ALA A 88 -5.34 14.43 4.00
C ALA A 88 -5.21 15.96 4.10
N GLN A 89 -6.31 16.67 3.95
CA GLN A 89 -6.30 18.13 3.94
C GLN A 89 -7.07 18.66 5.14
N ARG A 90 -6.58 19.74 5.76
CA ARG A 90 -7.31 20.43 6.80
C ARG A 90 -8.39 21.38 6.25
N THR A 91 -9.60 21.31 6.79
CA THR A 91 -10.62 22.37 6.64
C THR A 91 -10.49 23.36 7.78
N ALA A 92 -10.46 24.66 7.50
CA ALA A 92 -10.37 25.69 8.54
C ALA A 92 -11.55 25.60 9.51
N GLN A 93 -11.27 25.76 10.80
CA GLN A 93 -12.32 25.98 11.80
C GLN A 93 -12.67 27.46 11.85
N ALA A 94 -13.96 27.77 11.72
CA ALA A 94 -14.44 29.12 11.98
C ALA A 94 -14.00 29.61 13.38
N GLY A 95 -13.39 30.79 13.44
CA GLY A 95 -12.93 31.39 14.70
C GLY A 95 -11.54 30.95 15.17
N THR A 96 -10.77 30.22 14.36
CA THR A 96 -9.37 29.86 14.66
C THR A 96 -8.41 30.39 13.60
N ASN A 97 -7.14 30.60 13.95
CA ASN A 97 -6.06 30.93 13.00
C ASN A 97 -5.53 29.67 12.30
N VAL A 98 -6.43 28.81 11.82
CA VAL A 98 -6.09 27.55 11.16
C VAL A 98 -6.33 27.70 9.65
N THR A 99 -5.25 27.64 8.86
CA THR A 99 -5.32 27.77 7.40
C THR A 99 -5.98 26.52 6.78
N SER A 100 -7.09 26.71 6.06
CA SER A 100 -7.68 25.67 5.21
C SER A 100 -6.79 25.37 4.02
N GLY A 101 -6.80 24.14 3.53
CA GLY A 101 -6.05 23.77 2.32
C GLY A 101 -4.62 23.28 2.58
N ALA A 102 -4.18 23.26 3.83
CA ALA A 102 -2.93 22.60 4.20
C ALA A 102 -3.09 21.08 4.03
N ILE A 103 -2.32 20.50 3.10
CA ILE A 103 -2.24 19.04 2.93
C ILE A 103 -1.18 18.51 3.89
N GLN A 104 -1.60 17.67 4.83
CA GLN A 104 -0.70 16.88 5.63
C GLN A 104 -0.31 15.62 4.85
N VAL A 105 0.98 15.27 4.92
CA VAL A 105 1.54 14.11 4.23
C VAL A 105 2.17 13.19 5.26
N ILE A 106 1.77 11.92 5.25
CA ILE A 106 2.52 10.84 5.91
C ILE A 106 3.29 10.11 4.82
N ALA A 107 4.59 10.40 4.72
CA ALA A 107 5.43 9.84 3.66
C ALA A 107 5.56 8.31 3.77
N ALA A 108 5.73 7.66 2.62
CA ALA A 108 6.18 6.27 2.57
C ALA A 108 7.55 6.15 3.26
N GLY A 109 7.69 5.16 4.13
CA GLY A 109 8.97 4.79 4.73
C GLY A 109 9.83 3.91 3.80
N ILE A 110 9.19 3.26 2.82
CA ILE A 110 9.84 2.41 1.80
C ILE A 110 9.13 2.63 0.45
N GLY A 111 9.90 2.79 -0.62
CA GLY A 111 9.37 3.02 -1.98
C GLY A 111 9.36 4.49 -2.36
N SER A 112 9.31 4.77 -3.67
CA SER A 112 9.23 6.12 -4.20
C SER A 112 7.77 6.59 -4.22
N ALA A 113 7.51 7.75 -3.61
CA ALA A 113 6.22 8.39 -3.67
C ALA A 113 6.21 9.42 -4.80
N ALA A 114 5.50 9.15 -5.89
CA ALA A 114 5.21 10.21 -6.84
C ALA A 114 4.08 11.07 -6.26
N ASN A 115 4.29 12.39 -6.20
CA ASN A 115 3.22 13.38 -6.06
C ASN A 115 2.36 13.49 -7.33
N GLU A 116 2.57 12.62 -8.32
CA GLU A 116 2.14 12.83 -9.70
C GLU A 116 0.92 11.95 -10.01
N GLY A 117 -0.21 12.60 -10.29
CA GLY A 117 -1.45 11.97 -10.76
C GLY A 117 -2.50 11.65 -9.71
N THR A 118 -2.18 11.71 -8.40
CA THR A 118 -3.15 11.38 -7.34
C THR A 118 -4.30 12.37 -7.30
N PRO A 119 -5.55 11.94 -7.05
CA PRO A 119 -6.60 12.86 -6.64
C PRO A 119 -6.07 13.75 -5.52
N ALA A 120 -6.26 15.05 -5.63
CA ALA A 120 -5.82 15.96 -4.59
C ALA A 120 -6.56 15.61 -3.30
N ALA A 121 -5.80 15.35 -2.23
CA ALA A 121 -6.40 15.30 -0.91
C ALA A 121 -7.11 16.65 -0.68
N ALA A 122 -8.38 16.58 -0.35
CA ALA A 122 -9.24 17.74 -0.26
C ALA A 122 -10.14 17.57 0.95
N SER A 123 -10.48 18.67 1.61
CA SER A 123 -11.51 18.68 2.62
C SER A 123 -12.29 19.97 2.51
N THR A 124 -13.59 19.83 2.73
CA THR A 124 -14.58 20.88 2.79
C THR A 124 -15.39 20.70 4.06
N ALA A 125 -16.28 21.64 4.35
CA ALA A 125 -17.16 21.52 5.51
C ALA A 125 -17.99 20.22 5.50
N THR A 126 -18.33 19.67 4.32
CA THR A 126 -19.26 18.53 4.20
C THR A 126 -18.71 17.34 3.45
N GLY A 127 -17.44 17.35 3.06
CA GLY A 127 -16.83 16.26 2.31
C GLY A 127 -15.32 16.26 2.45
N PHE A 128 -14.72 15.09 2.29
CA PHE A 128 -13.27 14.93 2.31
C PHE A 128 -12.83 13.91 1.26
N THR A 129 -11.56 13.98 0.90
CA THR A 129 -10.84 13.00 0.09
C THR A 129 -9.48 12.81 0.74
N ALA A 130 -9.21 11.61 1.25
CA ALA A 130 -7.89 11.19 1.67
C ALA A 130 -7.30 10.24 0.62
N THR A 131 -6.01 10.36 0.34
CA THR A 131 -5.35 9.56 -0.71
C THR A 131 -4.15 8.79 -0.16
N ALA A 132 -3.82 7.68 -0.82
CA ALA A 132 -2.63 6.88 -0.59
C ALA A 132 -1.98 6.59 -1.95
N ALA A 133 -0.67 6.82 -2.06
CA ALA A 133 0.05 6.66 -3.32
C ALA A 133 1.41 6.00 -3.15
N ALA A 134 1.76 5.10 -4.05
CA ALA A 134 3.07 4.47 -4.13
C ALA A 134 3.45 4.23 -5.58
N ASN A 135 4.73 3.96 -5.85
CA ASN A 135 5.17 3.35 -7.10
C ASN A 135 5.92 2.06 -6.74
N LEU A 136 5.19 0.95 -6.64
CA LEU A 136 5.69 -0.31 -6.08
C LEU A 136 6.48 -1.17 -7.06
N ASP A 137 6.28 -0.97 -8.36
CA ASP A 137 6.90 -1.71 -9.45
C ASP A 137 7.84 -0.87 -10.33
N GLN A 138 8.01 0.42 -9.98
CA GLN A 138 8.87 1.38 -10.65
C GLN A 138 8.50 1.65 -12.11
N ASP A 139 7.22 1.54 -12.45
CA ASP A 139 6.73 1.92 -13.75
C ASP A 139 6.40 3.44 -13.81
N PRO A 140 6.04 3.99 -14.98
CA PRO A 140 5.69 5.41 -15.12
C PRO A 140 4.38 5.83 -14.42
N THR A 141 3.61 4.89 -13.89
CA THR A 141 2.26 5.08 -13.37
C THR A 141 2.16 4.74 -11.88
N ALA A 142 1.85 5.71 -11.04
CA ALA A 142 1.75 5.45 -9.61
C ALA A 142 0.50 4.62 -9.27
N ASP A 143 0.64 3.71 -8.29
CA ASP A 143 -0.46 3.01 -7.62
C ASP A 143 -1.22 3.98 -6.72
N GLN A 144 -2.52 4.17 -6.93
CA GLN A 144 -3.29 5.19 -6.23
C GLN A 144 -4.58 4.66 -5.63
N TRP A 145 -4.82 5.07 -4.40
CA TRP A 145 -6.04 4.76 -3.65
C TRP A 145 -6.59 6.02 -3.03
N HIS A 146 -7.91 6.13 -2.94
CA HIS A 146 -8.55 7.21 -2.22
C HIS A 146 -9.82 6.75 -1.52
N VAL A 147 -10.17 7.51 -0.50
CA VAL A 147 -11.44 7.39 0.20
C VAL A 147 -12.06 8.76 0.36
N ASN A 148 -13.38 8.82 0.23
CA ASN A 148 -14.16 10.02 0.49
C ASN A 148 -15.29 9.78 1.51
N ASP A 149 -16.08 10.82 1.77
CA ASP A 149 -17.20 10.84 2.73
C ASP A 149 -18.27 9.78 2.45
N ILE A 150 -18.41 9.33 1.20
CA ILE A 150 -19.32 8.26 0.79
C ILE A 150 -18.61 6.91 0.60
N LYS A 151 -17.38 6.77 1.08
CA LYS A 151 -16.55 5.55 1.02
C LYS A 151 -16.38 5.00 -0.41
N GLN A 152 -16.44 5.87 -1.42
CA GLN A 152 -16.18 5.46 -2.79
C GLN A 152 -14.71 5.04 -2.94
N ASN A 153 -14.47 4.10 -3.86
CA ASN A 153 -13.14 3.67 -4.30
C ASN A 153 -12.26 2.99 -3.24
N LEU A 154 -12.81 2.61 -2.08
CA LEU A 154 -12.12 1.72 -1.13
C LEU A 154 -12.11 0.25 -1.58
N ASN A 155 -13.08 -0.14 -2.41
CA ASN A 155 -13.34 -1.54 -2.80
C ASN A 155 -13.11 -1.81 -4.30
N ALA A 156 -12.85 -0.77 -5.10
CA ALA A 156 -12.52 -0.94 -6.51
C ALA A 156 -10.99 -1.02 -6.63
N PRO A 157 -10.44 -2.09 -7.24
CA PRO A 157 -9.03 -2.10 -7.64
C PRO A 157 -8.74 -0.86 -8.48
N ASP A 158 -7.62 -0.18 -8.22
CA ASP A 158 -7.10 0.79 -9.17
C ASP A 158 -6.99 0.08 -10.53
N SER A 159 -7.53 0.71 -11.57
CA SER A 159 -7.57 0.19 -12.94
C SER A 159 -6.18 -0.14 -13.50
N ASN A 160 -5.12 0.38 -12.87
CA ASN A 160 -3.75 0.24 -13.35
C ASN A 160 -2.99 -1.00 -12.83
N ASP A 161 -3.48 -1.69 -11.78
CA ASP A 161 -2.81 -2.88 -11.19
C ASP A 161 -3.50 -4.21 -11.61
N VAL A 162 -4.23 -4.20 -12.72
CA VAL A 162 -4.90 -5.40 -13.28
C VAL A 162 -4.44 -5.78 -14.68
N THR A 163 -3.52 -5.04 -15.28
CA THR A 163 -2.98 -5.34 -16.61
C THR A 163 -1.46 -5.44 -16.57
N GLY A 164 -0.97 -6.60 -16.11
CA GLY A 164 0.29 -7.14 -16.61
C GLY A 164 0.08 -7.82 -17.97
#